data_AF-A0A812K054-F1
#
_entry.id   AF-A0A812K054-F1
#
_cell.length_a   1.000
_cell.length_b   1.000
_cell.length_c   1.000
_cell.angle_alpha   90.00
_cell.angle_beta   90.00
_cell.angle_gamma   90.00
#
_symmetry.space_group_name_H-M   'P 1'
#
loop_
_entity.id
_entity.type
_entity.pdbx_description
1 polymer ?
#
loop_
_entity_poly.entity_id
_entity_poly.type
_entity_poly.pdbx_seq_one_letter_code
_entity_poly.pdbx_strand_id
1 'polypeptide(L)'
;MAWPSIVAFGKDESSWFLKLDDPTGHWSSHVGYIPEELKTVLEPGGLIHEVALGPDGEWFIILDDADRSTFFGNTSDLFAAALHATKNSDGKMQISWVAFGPQQSFFVHRMDGEPFWHGLPKELEELVAKRPREVKHLALARPTGWCVLFHHGVWKWRLPPEHGLSDWLKSSEVYTLNHVYFGNKGEYFIETRQRAQWNAGDSLSEVLSYYCNRSSRKEKVKSALAEGTTLPQEHAELMTVLMKVLEEHREDCYFDQLLEAIKSKLLFDPQFTRLYSFNPACYGQRGGYPYFKPCGWRRCSLAIDKFEEYSGWCIAYHGTSCQNVASIMLRGLRRPGDQGVCVAHGQAYSTSHRTIYVSPAIEYAAFPVYAEFLEIETNHWAQLVLECRVRPGSFVVKPGSLGNKYWPPHLRMDQNFETNSELEWLIEAPEDVAFTGLMIREFGDAASEEVYGSLVRQVTVGSHGPQFEWTKLRAAESERLQYYV
;
A
#
# COMPACT_ATOMS: atom_id res chain seq x y z
N MET A 1 -12.85 -11.14 -9.44
CA MET A 1 -12.50 -9.72 -9.23
C MET A 1 -13.01 -9.37 -7.85
N ALA A 2 -12.18 -8.79 -6.99
CA ALA A 2 -12.67 -8.30 -5.70
C ALA A 2 -13.60 -7.10 -5.94
N TRP A 3 -14.71 -7.03 -5.22
CA TRP A 3 -15.65 -5.92 -5.29
C TRP A 3 -15.76 -5.25 -3.92
N PRO A 4 -15.93 -3.92 -3.86
CA PRO A 4 -16.24 -3.25 -2.61
C PRO A 4 -17.55 -3.76 -2.04
N SER A 5 -17.52 -4.23 -0.80
CA SER A 5 -18.71 -4.68 -0.07
C SER A 5 -19.08 -3.74 1.08
N ILE A 6 -18.11 -3.01 1.62
CA ILE A 6 -18.34 -1.95 2.62
C ILE A 6 -17.48 -0.77 2.25
N VAL A 7 -18.08 0.42 2.20
CA VAL A 7 -17.37 1.70 2.07
C VAL A 7 -17.87 2.62 3.16
N ALA A 8 -16.96 3.22 3.92
CA ALA A 8 -17.33 4.24 4.91
C ALA A 8 -16.39 5.43 4.79
N PHE A 9 -16.95 6.63 4.89
CA PHE A 9 -16.21 7.90 4.82
C PHE A 9 -16.23 8.56 6.19
N GLY A 10 -15.07 8.96 6.69
CA GLY A 10 -14.90 9.56 8.01
C GLY A 10 -14.82 11.08 7.97
N LYS A 11 -14.05 11.64 8.91
CA LYS A 11 -14.04 13.07 9.21
C LYS A 11 -13.48 13.93 8.07
N ASP A 12 -12.46 13.44 7.37
CA ASP A 12 -11.74 14.13 6.29
C ASP A 12 -11.57 13.22 5.07
N GLU A 13 -11.03 13.75 3.97
CA GLU A 13 -10.81 13.00 2.71
C GLU A 13 -9.87 11.81 2.87
N SER A 14 -8.97 11.87 3.84
CA SER A 14 -8.02 10.79 4.13
C SER A 14 -8.63 9.72 5.01
N SER A 15 -9.79 9.98 5.63
CA SER A 15 -10.47 9.07 6.54
C SER A 15 -11.52 8.27 5.81
N TRP A 16 -11.22 7.02 5.52
CA TRP A 16 -12.16 6.09 4.89
C TRP A 16 -11.83 4.65 5.29
N PHE A 17 -12.84 3.79 5.16
CA PHE A 17 -12.72 2.35 5.30
C PHE A 17 -13.30 1.70 4.05
N LEU A 18 -12.57 0.74 3.48
CA LEU A 18 -12.98 -0.02 2.32
C LEU A 18 -12.77 -1.50 2.62
N LYS A 19 -13.86 -2.27 2.64
CA LYS A 19 -13.79 -3.73 2.59
C LYS A 19 -14.03 -4.19 1.16
N LEU A 20 -13.12 -5.03 0.68
CA LEU A 20 -13.23 -5.71 -0.59
C LEU A 20 -13.51 -7.18 -0.32
N ASP A 21 -14.57 -7.73 -0.92
CA ASP A 21 -14.82 -9.17 -0.91
C ASP A 21 -14.42 -9.75 -2.27
N ASP A 22 -13.86 -10.96 -2.26
CA ASP A 22 -13.53 -11.69 -3.47
C ASP A 22 -14.46 -12.91 -3.70
N PRO A 23 -14.52 -13.45 -4.94
CA PRO A 23 -15.37 -14.59 -5.25
C PRO A 23 -15.02 -15.88 -4.48
N THR A 24 -13.83 -15.94 -3.90
CA THR A 24 -13.33 -17.10 -3.14
C THR A 24 -13.63 -16.98 -1.64
N GLY A 25 -14.29 -15.90 -1.22
CA GLY A 25 -14.63 -15.65 0.19
C GLY A 25 -13.48 -15.05 1.01
N HIS A 26 -12.37 -14.68 0.38
CA HIS A 26 -11.37 -13.85 1.03
C HIS A 26 -11.82 -12.39 0.99
N TRP A 27 -11.38 -11.62 1.97
CA TRP A 27 -11.63 -10.21 2.04
C TRP A 27 -10.34 -9.47 2.39
N SER A 28 -10.25 -8.21 1.97
CA SER A 28 -9.22 -7.29 2.43
C SER A 28 -9.87 -6.00 2.88
N SER A 29 -9.36 -5.42 3.97
CA SER A 29 -9.72 -4.07 4.36
C SER A 29 -8.57 -3.12 4.03
N HIS A 30 -8.94 -1.95 3.55
CA HIS A 30 -8.05 -0.83 3.35
C HIS A 30 -8.61 0.32 4.17
N VAL A 31 -7.73 0.92 4.96
CA VAL A 31 -8.09 2.03 5.82
C VAL A 31 -7.23 3.21 5.42
N GLY A 32 -7.88 4.34 5.25
CA GLY A 32 -7.22 5.63 5.36
C GLY A 32 -6.94 5.96 6.83
N TYR A 33 -6.85 7.24 7.15
CA TYR A 33 -6.71 7.72 8.53
C TYR A 33 -7.99 7.41 9.33
N ILE A 34 -7.98 6.33 10.12
CA ILE A 34 -9.06 5.98 11.06
C ILE A 34 -8.61 6.20 12.51
N PRO A 35 -9.56 6.39 13.46
CA PRO A 35 -9.22 6.48 14.88
C PRO A 35 -8.46 5.23 15.38
N GLU A 36 -7.46 5.43 16.25
CA GLU A 36 -6.65 4.32 16.78
C GLU A 36 -7.48 3.29 17.54
N GLU A 37 -8.57 3.72 18.21
CA GLU A 37 -9.46 2.76 18.88
C GLU A 37 -10.14 1.81 17.88
N LEU A 38 -10.55 2.31 16.71
CA LEU A 38 -11.11 1.46 15.66
C LEU A 38 -10.05 0.51 15.10
N LYS A 39 -8.80 0.98 14.95
CA LYS A 39 -7.70 0.13 14.49
C LYS A 39 -7.45 -1.04 15.44
N THR A 40 -7.45 -0.80 16.76
CA THR A 40 -7.33 -1.88 17.76
C THR A 40 -8.46 -2.91 17.67
N VAL A 41 -9.68 -2.48 17.31
CA VAL A 41 -10.81 -3.41 17.09
C VAL A 41 -10.65 -4.22 15.80
N LEU A 42 -9.99 -3.66 14.78
CA LEU A 42 -9.75 -4.32 13.48
C LEU A 42 -8.55 -5.27 13.47
N GLU A 43 -7.53 -5.00 14.30
CA GLU A 43 -6.27 -5.79 14.39
C GLU A 43 -6.44 -7.29 14.64
N PRO A 44 -7.41 -7.79 15.42
CA PRO A 44 -7.61 -9.23 15.63
C PRO A 44 -8.00 -10.01 14.37
N GLY A 45 -8.22 -9.35 13.23
CA GLY A 45 -8.58 -10.01 11.97
C GLY A 45 -9.99 -10.61 11.96
N GLY A 46 -10.87 -10.13 12.84
CA GLY A 46 -12.28 -10.52 12.85
C GLY A 46 -12.93 -10.22 11.50
N LEU A 47 -13.81 -11.11 11.03
CA LEU A 47 -14.65 -10.84 9.87
C LEU A 47 -15.51 -9.61 10.16
N ILE A 48 -15.55 -8.66 9.22
CA ILE A 48 -16.27 -7.40 9.40
C ILE A 48 -17.60 -7.51 8.69
N HIS A 49 -18.70 -7.31 9.42
CA HIS A 49 -20.05 -7.33 8.88
C HIS A 49 -20.47 -5.95 8.35
N GLU A 50 -20.25 -4.90 9.17
CA GLU A 50 -20.67 -3.52 8.84
C GLU A 50 -19.71 -2.52 9.48
N VAL A 51 -19.42 -1.42 8.77
CA VAL A 51 -18.66 -0.28 9.32
C VAL A 51 -19.33 1.01 8.89
N ALA A 52 -19.55 1.91 9.84
CA ALA A 52 -19.97 3.28 9.59
C ALA A 52 -18.95 4.24 10.21
N LEU A 53 -18.55 5.25 9.43
CA LEU A 53 -17.70 6.34 9.86
C LEU A 53 -18.50 7.64 9.78
N GLY A 54 -18.27 8.50 10.76
CA GLY A 54 -19.04 9.72 10.98
C GLY A 54 -18.28 11.00 10.66
N PRO A 55 -19.04 12.09 10.42
CA PRO A 55 -18.47 13.37 10.04
C PRO A 55 -17.49 14.00 11.00
N ASP A 56 -17.68 13.73 12.28
CA ASP A 56 -16.97 14.35 13.39
C ASP A 56 -15.96 13.36 14.00
N GLY A 57 -15.73 12.24 13.30
CA GLY A 57 -14.84 11.15 13.67
C GLY A 57 -15.54 10.05 14.46
N GLU A 58 -16.87 10.04 14.52
CA GLU A 58 -17.63 8.94 15.08
C GLU A 58 -17.36 7.66 14.29
N TRP A 59 -17.45 6.51 14.94
CA TRP A 59 -17.38 5.25 14.24
C TRP A 59 -18.24 4.19 14.92
N PHE A 60 -18.70 3.24 14.12
CA PHE A 60 -19.48 2.09 14.53
C PHE A 60 -19.08 0.89 13.67
N ILE A 61 -18.96 -0.28 14.29
CA ILE A 61 -18.58 -1.53 13.62
C ILE A 61 -19.38 -2.70 14.19
N ILE A 62 -19.80 -3.59 13.29
CA ILE A 62 -20.34 -4.91 13.60
C ILE A 62 -19.37 -5.96 13.07
N LEU A 63 -18.92 -6.86 13.93
CA LEU A 63 -18.15 -8.03 13.53
C LEU A 63 -19.09 -9.15 13.07
N ASP A 64 -18.65 -9.94 12.11
CA ASP A 64 -19.33 -11.15 11.62
C ASP A 64 -18.92 -12.37 12.45
N ASP A 65 -18.92 -12.21 13.78
CA ASP A 65 -18.77 -13.32 14.72
C ASP A 65 -20.14 -13.91 15.10
N ALA A 66 -20.14 -15.02 15.85
CA ALA A 66 -21.38 -15.70 16.25
C ALA A 66 -22.33 -14.79 17.06
N ASP A 67 -21.79 -13.77 17.73
CA ASP A 67 -22.54 -12.87 18.59
C ASP A 67 -22.90 -11.54 17.93
N ARG A 68 -22.42 -11.30 16.70
CA ARG A 68 -22.41 -10.01 16.01
C ARG A 68 -21.95 -8.88 16.91
N SER A 69 -20.76 -9.06 17.50
CA SER A 69 -20.18 -8.08 18.42
C SER A 69 -20.18 -6.68 17.83
N THR A 70 -20.62 -5.71 18.63
CA THR A 70 -20.80 -4.31 18.21
C THR A 70 -19.89 -3.40 19.02
N PHE A 71 -19.17 -2.51 18.32
CA PHE A 71 -18.28 -1.52 18.92
C PHE A 71 -18.55 -0.16 18.31
N PHE A 72 -18.32 0.91 19.08
CA PHE A 72 -18.46 2.28 18.63
C PHE A 72 -17.59 3.20 19.49
N GLY A 73 -17.22 4.36 18.95
CA GLY A 73 -16.38 5.32 19.64
C GLY A 73 -16.48 6.72 19.07
N ASN A 74 -16.05 7.70 19.87
CA ASN A 74 -16.10 9.13 19.57
C ASN A 74 -17.52 9.63 19.22
N THR A 75 -18.56 9.04 19.82
CA THR A 75 -19.97 9.37 19.54
C THR A 75 -20.58 10.30 20.59
N SER A 76 -21.69 10.97 20.26
CA SER A 76 -22.46 11.75 21.24
C SER A 76 -23.14 10.86 22.30
N ASP A 77 -23.40 11.42 23.49
CA ASP A 77 -24.15 10.74 24.55
C ASP A 77 -25.53 10.28 24.08
N LEU A 78 -26.16 11.05 23.20
CA LEU A 78 -27.45 10.73 22.62
C LEU A 78 -27.37 9.49 21.71
N PHE A 79 -26.33 9.39 20.88
CA PHE A 79 -26.10 8.21 20.06
C PHE A 79 -25.81 6.97 20.93
N ALA A 80 -24.95 7.10 21.93
CA ALA A 80 -24.64 6.02 22.87
C ALA A 80 -25.92 5.53 23.59
N ALA A 81 -26.76 6.45 24.07
CA ALA A 81 -28.05 6.13 24.67
C ALA A 81 -28.99 5.41 23.69
N ALA A 82 -29.05 5.86 22.43
CA ALA A 82 -29.84 5.23 21.39
C ALA A 82 -29.38 3.79 21.13
N LEU A 83 -28.07 3.54 21.04
CA LEU A 83 -27.54 2.18 20.87
C LEU A 83 -27.84 1.30 22.08
N HIS A 84 -27.71 1.83 23.31
CA HIS A 84 -28.06 1.08 24.52
C HIS A 84 -29.54 0.69 24.57
N ALA A 85 -30.43 1.52 24.04
CA ALA A 85 -31.86 1.21 23.95
C ALA A 85 -32.18 0.07 22.95
N THR A 86 -31.22 -0.34 22.12
CA THR A 86 -31.37 -1.49 21.20
C THR A 86 -30.97 -2.82 21.82
N LYS A 87 -30.50 -2.84 23.07
CA LYS A 87 -30.08 -4.09 23.72
C LYS A 87 -31.27 -5.01 23.98
N ASN A 88 -31.10 -6.29 23.65
CA ASN A 88 -32.05 -7.34 24.03
C ASN A 88 -31.88 -7.76 25.50
N SER A 89 -32.61 -8.78 25.94
CA SER A 89 -32.52 -9.33 27.30
C SER A 89 -31.14 -9.84 27.69
N ASP A 90 -30.33 -10.26 26.71
CA ASP A 90 -28.97 -10.76 26.91
C ASP A 90 -27.93 -9.62 26.88
N GLY A 91 -28.39 -8.37 26.79
CA GLY A 91 -27.52 -7.20 26.70
C GLY A 91 -26.87 -6.99 25.33
N LYS A 92 -27.21 -7.81 24.31
CA LYS A 92 -26.69 -7.72 22.95
C LYS A 92 -27.45 -6.67 22.14
N MET A 93 -26.72 -5.80 21.45
CA MET A 93 -27.32 -4.78 20.59
C MET A 93 -28.02 -5.42 19.38
N GLN A 94 -29.28 -5.02 19.13
CA GLN A 94 -30.08 -5.49 17.98
C GLN A 94 -29.99 -4.48 16.83
N ILE A 95 -28.79 -4.22 16.34
CA ILE A 95 -28.50 -3.24 15.28
C ILE A 95 -28.05 -3.98 14.02
N SER A 96 -28.57 -3.62 12.86
CA SER A 96 -28.06 -4.15 11.59
C SER A 96 -27.07 -3.22 10.91
N TRP A 97 -27.28 -1.90 10.97
CA TRP A 97 -26.38 -0.90 10.40
C TRP A 97 -26.69 0.49 10.94
N VAL A 98 -25.74 1.41 10.76
CA VAL A 98 -25.82 2.82 11.20
C VAL A 98 -25.43 3.73 10.05
N ALA A 99 -26.11 4.86 9.91
CA ALA A 99 -25.68 5.95 9.05
C ALA A 99 -25.45 7.21 9.89
N PHE A 100 -24.24 7.76 9.80
CA PHE A 100 -23.89 9.05 10.40
C PHE A 100 -24.08 10.18 9.39
N GLY A 101 -24.51 11.33 9.87
CA GLY A 101 -24.71 12.54 9.08
C GLY A 101 -24.17 13.77 9.79
N PRO A 102 -24.19 14.94 9.12
CA PRO A 102 -23.63 16.17 9.68
C PRO A 102 -24.35 16.57 10.98
N GLN A 103 -23.69 17.38 11.80
CA GLN A 103 -24.26 17.94 13.03
C GLN A 103 -24.70 16.85 14.03
N GLN A 104 -23.90 15.79 14.17
CA GLN A 104 -24.20 14.62 15.02
C GLN A 104 -25.56 13.98 14.70
N SER A 105 -26.05 14.11 13.47
CA SER A 105 -27.24 13.40 13.02
C SER A 105 -26.92 11.95 12.74
N PHE A 106 -27.89 11.06 12.96
CA PHE A 106 -27.70 9.65 12.73
C PHE A 106 -29.02 8.91 12.50
N PHE A 107 -28.90 7.73 11.90
CA PHE A 107 -29.96 6.74 11.75
C PHE A 107 -29.43 5.36 12.16
N VAL A 108 -30.16 4.66 13.02
CA VAL A 108 -29.84 3.33 13.51
C VAL A 108 -30.92 2.37 13.02
N HIS A 109 -30.55 1.46 12.13
CA HIS A 109 -31.44 0.40 11.70
C HIS A 109 -31.37 -0.78 12.67
N ARG A 110 -32.52 -1.21 13.19
CA ARG A 110 -32.62 -2.30 14.16
C ARG A 110 -32.94 -3.62 13.47
N MET A 111 -32.45 -4.73 14.02
CA MET A 111 -32.77 -6.07 13.50
C MET A 111 -34.24 -6.44 13.72
N ASP A 112 -34.83 -5.98 14.83
CA ASP A 112 -36.11 -6.49 15.36
C ASP A 112 -37.17 -5.41 15.63
N GLY A 113 -37.07 -4.22 15.05
CA GLY A 113 -38.00 -3.15 15.41
C GLY A 113 -37.99 -1.94 14.50
N GLU A 114 -38.59 -0.86 15.02
CA GLU A 114 -38.56 0.44 14.36
C GLU A 114 -37.15 1.03 14.44
N PRO A 115 -36.59 1.58 13.34
CA PRO A 115 -35.34 2.32 13.39
C PRO A 115 -35.45 3.54 14.30
N PHE A 116 -34.30 4.01 14.75
CA PHE A 116 -34.17 5.23 15.54
C PHE A 116 -33.35 6.25 14.76
N TRP A 117 -33.68 7.54 14.88
CA TRP A 117 -32.89 8.59 14.25
C TRP A 117 -32.89 9.88 15.06
N HIS A 118 -31.89 10.71 14.82
CA HIS A 118 -31.76 12.05 15.39
C HIS A 118 -31.19 13.02 14.36
N GLY A 119 -31.69 14.26 14.37
CA GLY A 119 -31.11 15.37 13.60
C GLY A 119 -31.20 15.22 12.07
N LEU A 120 -32.05 14.34 11.55
CA LEU A 120 -32.21 14.20 10.10
C LEU A 120 -32.81 15.47 9.49
N PRO A 121 -32.45 15.83 8.24
CA PRO A 121 -33.13 16.91 7.52
C PRO A 121 -34.65 16.67 7.49
N LYS A 122 -35.45 17.72 7.74
CA LYS A 122 -36.91 17.61 7.90
C LYS A 122 -37.61 16.80 6.80
N GLU A 123 -37.25 17.01 5.54
CA GLU A 123 -37.84 16.24 4.42
C GLU A 123 -37.49 14.75 4.46
N LEU A 124 -36.26 14.41 4.86
CA LEU A 124 -35.85 13.03 5.04
C LEU A 124 -36.54 12.41 6.25
N GLU A 125 -36.63 13.14 7.36
CA GLU A 125 -37.36 12.72 8.56
C GLU A 125 -38.83 12.40 8.24
N GLU A 126 -39.55 13.30 7.56
CA GLU A 126 -40.94 13.08 7.15
C GLU A 126 -41.09 11.89 6.20
N LEU A 127 -40.09 11.63 5.35
CA LEU A 127 -40.08 10.52 4.42
C LEU A 127 -39.86 9.18 5.14
N VAL A 128 -38.86 9.12 6.02
CA VAL A 128 -38.51 7.95 6.84
C VAL A 128 -39.65 7.63 7.80
N ALA A 129 -40.24 8.62 8.46
CA ALA A 129 -41.34 8.44 9.41
C ALA A 129 -42.59 7.79 8.79
N LYS A 130 -42.80 7.93 7.48
CA LYS A 130 -43.93 7.28 6.78
C LYS A 130 -43.75 5.79 6.60
N ARG A 131 -42.50 5.33 6.43
CA ARG A 131 -42.16 3.93 6.10
C ARG A 131 -40.83 3.50 6.73
N PRO A 132 -40.72 3.59 8.06
CA PRO A 132 -39.44 3.43 8.75
C PRO A 132 -38.83 2.02 8.54
N ARG A 133 -39.65 0.96 8.62
CA ARG A 133 -39.21 -0.44 8.39
C ARG A 133 -38.89 -0.78 6.93
N GLU A 134 -39.26 0.07 5.98
CA GLU A 134 -38.96 -0.19 4.58
C GLU A 134 -37.58 0.32 4.18
N VAL A 135 -36.89 1.10 5.03
CA VAL A 135 -35.58 1.68 4.74
C VAL A 135 -34.52 0.57 4.72
N LYS A 136 -34.08 0.22 3.51
CA LYS A 136 -33.01 -0.76 3.28
C LYS A 136 -31.63 -0.16 3.55
N HIS A 137 -31.40 1.06 3.08
CA HIS A 137 -30.12 1.76 3.18
C HIS A 137 -30.33 3.28 3.24
N LEU A 138 -29.53 3.98 4.03
CA LEU A 138 -29.53 5.44 4.11
C LEU A 138 -28.11 5.97 4.05
N ALA A 139 -27.90 6.98 3.21
CA ALA A 139 -26.65 7.70 3.07
C ALA A 139 -26.88 9.18 3.30
N LEU A 140 -26.04 9.81 4.11
CA LEU A 140 -26.11 11.23 4.45
C LEU A 140 -24.84 11.91 3.90
N ALA A 141 -25.02 12.89 3.02
CA ALA A 141 -23.94 13.65 2.40
C ALA A 141 -23.77 15.01 3.09
N ARG A 142 -22.54 15.52 3.14
CA ARG A 142 -22.29 16.88 3.61
C ARG A 142 -22.41 17.91 2.48
N PRO A 143 -22.83 19.15 2.79
CA PRO A 143 -23.39 19.60 4.07
C PRO A 143 -24.88 19.24 4.25
N THR A 144 -25.63 18.94 3.18
CA THR A 144 -27.11 18.84 3.23
C THR A 144 -27.72 17.78 2.31
N GLY A 145 -26.93 16.82 1.83
CA GLY A 145 -27.42 15.78 0.92
C GLY A 145 -27.88 14.51 1.63
N TRP A 146 -28.74 13.73 0.99
CA TRP A 146 -29.13 12.41 1.44
C TRP A 146 -29.64 11.54 0.29
N CYS A 147 -29.54 10.23 0.46
CA CYS A 147 -30.14 9.21 -0.40
C CYS A 147 -30.68 8.09 0.48
N VAL A 148 -31.95 7.75 0.31
CA VAL A 148 -32.62 6.65 1.01
C VAL A 148 -33.10 5.62 0.00
N LEU A 149 -32.75 4.35 0.22
CA LEU A 149 -33.19 3.20 -0.56
C LEU A 149 -34.14 2.37 0.28
N PHE A 150 -35.26 1.95 -0.32
CA PHE A 150 -36.26 1.11 0.30
C PHE A 150 -36.21 -0.33 -0.21
N HIS A 151 -36.69 -1.30 0.57
CA HIS A 151 -36.67 -2.73 0.24
C HIS A 151 -37.37 -3.08 -1.09
N HIS A 152 -38.36 -2.29 -1.50
CA HIS A 152 -39.09 -2.47 -2.76
C HIS A 152 -38.36 -1.85 -3.98
N GLY A 153 -37.09 -1.45 -3.82
CA GLY A 153 -36.24 -0.90 -4.88
C GLY A 153 -36.52 0.56 -5.22
N VAL A 154 -37.50 1.19 -4.57
CA VAL A 154 -37.70 2.64 -4.65
C VAL A 154 -36.64 3.31 -3.80
N TRP A 155 -36.18 4.47 -4.25
CA TRP A 155 -35.28 5.32 -3.49
C TRP A 155 -35.64 6.78 -3.78
N LYS A 156 -35.18 7.64 -2.88
CA LYS A 156 -35.34 9.09 -2.97
C LYS A 156 -34.03 9.72 -2.55
N TRP A 157 -33.76 10.89 -3.07
CA TRP A 157 -32.54 11.61 -2.76
C TRP A 157 -32.79 13.10 -2.83
N ARG A 158 -31.91 13.84 -2.15
CA ARG A 158 -31.74 15.27 -2.31
C ARG A 158 -30.25 15.53 -2.20
N LEU A 159 -29.64 16.06 -3.25
CA LEU A 159 -28.19 16.31 -3.31
C LEU A 159 -27.95 17.74 -3.76
N PRO A 160 -26.90 18.39 -3.26
CA PRO A 160 -26.47 19.67 -3.79
C PRO A 160 -26.15 19.57 -5.29
N PRO A 161 -26.45 20.61 -6.10
CA PRO A 161 -26.21 20.61 -7.55
C PRO A 161 -24.76 20.29 -7.93
N GLU A 162 -23.80 20.70 -7.11
CA GLU A 162 -22.36 20.51 -7.33
C GLU A 162 -21.90 19.04 -7.34
N HIS A 163 -22.71 18.07 -6.86
CA HIS A 163 -22.27 16.67 -6.82
C HIS A 163 -22.18 16.00 -8.19
N GLY A 164 -22.79 16.54 -9.25
CA GLY A 164 -22.91 15.92 -10.59
C GLY A 164 -23.71 14.60 -10.62
N LEU A 165 -23.86 13.97 -9.47
CA LEU A 165 -24.52 12.69 -9.27
C LEU A 165 -26.02 12.75 -9.52
N SER A 166 -26.64 13.92 -9.32
CA SER A 166 -28.05 14.13 -9.63
C SER A 166 -28.40 13.71 -11.05
N ASP A 167 -27.56 14.02 -12.03
CA ASP A 167 -27.88 13.76 -13.43
C ASP A 167 -27.68 12.28 -13.76
N TRP A 168 -26.64 11.67 -13.19
CA TRP A 168 -26.46 10.22 -13.25
C TRP A 168 -27.68 9.48 -12.68
N LEU A 169 -28.08 9.82 -11.45
CA LEU A 169 -29.23 9.27 -10.74
C LEU A 169 -30.56 9.43 -11.51
N LYS A 170 -30.72 10.48 -12.31
CA LYS A 170 -31.88 10.66 -13.21
C LYS A 170 -31.81 9.81 -14.48
N SER A 171 -30.60 9.51 -14.97
CA SER A 171 -30.37 8.87 -16.28
C SER A 171 -30.27 7.34 -16.22
N SER A 172 -29.90 6.76 -15.08
CA SER A 172 -29.64 5.33 -14.94
C SER A 172 -30.92 4.50 -15.11
N GLU A 173 -30.83 3.24 -15.57
CA GLU A 173 -31.91 2.26 -15.41
C GLU A 173 -31.93 1.79 -13.95
N VAL A 174 -32.59 2.63 -13.17
CA VAL A 174 -32.55 2.82 -11.73
C VAL A 174 -32.87 1.59 -10.85
N TYR A 175 -33.39 0.49 -11.41
CA TYR A 175 -33.87 -0.67 -10.63
C TYR A 175 -32.76 -1.55 -10.02
N THR A 176 -31.50 -1.13 -10.10
CA THR A 176 -30.33 -1.93 -9.75
C THR A 176 -29.52 -1.38 -8.57
N LEU A 177 -29.90 -0.25 -7.97
CA LEU A 177 -29.14 0.38 -6.89
C LEU A 177 -29.11 -0.52 -5.62
N ASN A 178 -27.91 -0.86 -5.16
CA ASN A 178 -27.70 -1.70 -3.99
C ASN A 178 -27.33 -0.85 -2.77
N HIS A 179 -26.28 -0.03 -2.89
CA HIS A 179 -25.75 0.83 -1.83
C HIS A 179 -25.29 2.18 -2.39
N VAL A 180 -25.32 3.20 -1.54
CA VAL A 180 -24.80 4.54 -1.83
C VAL A 180 -24.04 5.02 -0.61
N TYR A 181 -22.84 5.55 -0.79
CA TYR A 181 -22.06 6.15 0.28
C TYR A 181 -21.61 7.52 -0.18
N PHE A 182 -21.59 8.49 0.73
CA PHE A 182 -21.17 9.85 0.45
C PHE A 182 -19.95 10.22 1.28
N GLY A 183 -18.99 10.88 0.65
CA GLY A 183 -17.91 11.58 1.34
C GLY A 183 -18.27 13.03 1.65
N ASN A 184 -17.25 13.80 1.99
CA ASN A 184 -17.42 15.13 2.60
C ASN A 184 -17.41 16.29 1.60
N LYS A 185 -16.85 16.06 0.41
CA LYS A 185 -16.57 17.09 -0.61
C LYS A 185 -17.05 16.67 -2.01
N GLY A 186 -18.15 15.93 -2.06
CA GLY A 186 -18.71 15.48 -3.33
C GLY A 186 -18.40 14.04 -3.68
N GLU A 187 -17.55 13.36 -2.90
CA GLU A 187 -17.26 11.96 -3.13
C GLU A 187 -18.50 11.11 -2.93
N TYR A 188 -18.59 10.04 -3.71
CA TYR A 188 -19.59 9.02 -3.56
C TYR A 188 -19.07 7.66 -4.03
N PHE A 189 -19.62 6.62 -3.43
CA PHE A 189 -19.55 5.26 -3.95
C PHE A 189 -20.97 4.76 -4.18
N ILE A 190 -21.25 4.23 -5.35
CA ILE A 190 -22.54 3.66 -5.72
C ILE A 190 -22.32 2.24 -6.20
N GLU A 191 -22.98 1.32 -5.54
CA GLU A 191 -23.05 -0.05 -5.98
C GLU A 191 -24.38 -0.29 -6.69
N THR A 192 -24.32 -0.90 -7.87
CA THR A 192 -25.49 -1.43 -8.58
C THR A 192 -25.32 -2.92 -8.83
N ARG A 193 -26.41 -3.63 -9.14
CA ARG A 193 -26.38 -5.07 -9.49
C ARG A 193 -25.41 -5.41 -10.63
N GLN A 194 -25.15 -4.48 -11.54
CA GLN A 194 -24.33 -4.73 -12.73
C GLN A 194 -22.94 -4.09 -12.63
N ARG A 195 -22.78 -3.04 -11.83
CA ARG A 195 -21.57 -2.21 -11.83
C ARG A 195 -21.41 -1.42 -10.53
N ALA A 196 -20.18 -1.25 -10.07
CA ALA A 196 -19.83 -0.22 -9.11
C ALA A 196 -19.41 1.07 -9.85
N GLN A 197 -19.86 2.22 -9.35
CA GLN A 197 -19.42 3.54 -9.78
C GLN A 197 -18.95 4.34 -8.59
N TRP A 198 -17.93 5.15 -8.78
CA TRP A 198 -17.42 6.00 -7.71
C TRP A 198 -16.91 7.31 -8.28
N ASN A 199 -16.99 8.34 -7.44
CA ASN A 199 -16.23 9.56 -7.54
C ASN A 199 -15.59 9.74 -6.17
N ALA A 200 -14.28 9.71 -6.08
CA ALA A 200 -13.62 9.87 -4.80
C ALA A 200 -12.47 10.85 -4.95
N GLY A 201 -12.08 11.50 -3.85
CA GLY A 201 -10.83 12.25 -3.81
C GLY A 201 -9.65 11.35 -4.26
N ASP A 202 -8.59 11.98 -4.76
CA ASP A 202 -7.49 11.31 -5.48
C ASP A 202 -7.03 10.01 -4.79
N SER A 203 -6.88 10.03 -3.46
CA SER A 203 -6.42 8.88 -2.67
C SER A 203 -7.35 7.64 -2.72
N LEU A 204 -8.66 7.78 -2.54
CA LEU A 204 -9.57 6.63 -2.58
C LEU A 204 -9.87 6.19 -4.02
N SER A 205 -9.87 7.13 -4.97
CA SER A 205 -10.00 6.80 -6.39
C SER A 205 -8.84 5.93 -6.88
N GLU A 206 -7.61 6.26 -6.49
CA GLU A 206 -6.42 5.44 -6.77
C GLU A 206 -6.53 4.05 -6.16
N VAL A 207 -6.96 3.94 -4.90
CA VAL A 207 -7.16 2.66 -4.21
C VAL A 207 -8.24 1.83 -4.90
N LEU A 208 -9.41 2.40 -5.17
CA LEU A 208 -10.52 1.72 -5.83
C LEU A 208 -10.12 1.29 -7.25
N SER A 209 -9.50 2.19 -8.03
CA SER A 209 -9.02 1.87 -9.38
C SER A 209 -8.02 0.72 -9.36
N TYR A 210 -7.03 0.79 -8.46
CA TYR A 210 -6.03 -0.27 -8.29
C TYR A 210 -6.68 -1.62 -7.96
N TYR A 211 -7.56 -1.70 -6.96
CA TYR A 211 -8.15 -2.97 -6.53
C TYR A 211 -9.17 -3.53 -7.52
N CYS A 212 -10.04 -2.68 -8.09
CA CYS A 212 -10.97 -3.09 -9.13
C CYS A 212 -10.24 -3.62 -10.37
N ASN A 213 -9.09 -3.02 -10.71
CA ASN A 213 -8.29 -3.46 -11.86
C ASN A 213 -7.30 -4.59 -11.53
N ARG A 214 -7.04 -4.90 -10.25
CA ARG A 214 -5.98 -5.86 -9.85
C ARG A 214 -6.14 -7.24 -10.49
N SER A 215 -7.36 -7.79 -10.54
CA SER A 215 -7.59 -9.08 -11.22
C SER A 215 -7.30 -8.99 -12.72
N SER A 216 -7.72 -7.91 -13.38
CA SER A 216 -7.43 -7.67 -14.80
C SER A 216 -5.92 -7.53 -15.04
N ARG A 217 -5.20 -6.82 -14.17
CA ARG A 217 -3.74 -6.69 -14.21
C ARG A 217 -3.03 -8.02 -14.05
N LYS A 218 -3.44 -8.85 -13.08
CA LYS A 218 -2.92 -10.22 -12.90
C LYS A 218 -3.08 -11.05 -14.17
N GLU A 219 -4.25 -10.99 -14.81
CA GLU A 219 -4.48 -11.72 -16.06
C GLU A 219 -3.69 -11.15 -17.24
N LYS A 220 -3.57 -9.82 -17.37
CA LYS A 220 -2.69 -9.17 -18.37
C LYS A 220 -1.24 -9.61 -18.22
N VAL A 221 -0.75 -9.64 -16.98
CA VAL A 221 0.59 -10.11 -16.60
C VAL A 221 0.77 -11.58 -16.99
N LYS A 222 -0.15 -12.46 -16.60
CA LYS A 222 -0.09 -13.89 -16.97
C LYS A 222 -0.11 -14.09 -18.47
N SER A 223 -0.94 -13.33 -19.21
CA SER A 223 -0.98 -13.37 -20.68
C SER A 223 0.36 -12.98 -21.28
N ALA A 224 0.94 -11.87 -20.81
CA ALA A 224 2.26 -11.40 -21.26
C ALA A 224 3.37 -12.44 -21.04
N LEU A 225 3.30 -13.20 -19.93
CA LEU A 225 4.23 -14.30 -19.64
C LEU A 225 4.04 -15.51 -20.56
N ALA A 226 2.78 -15.90 -20.80
CA ALA A 226 2.47 -17.03 -21.68
C ALA A 226 2.94 -16.78 -23.11
N GLU A 227 2.87 -15.53 -23.58
CA GLU A 227 3.39 -15.10 -24.87
C GLU A 227 4.94 -15.11 -24.92
N GLY A 228 5.60 -14.98 -23.77
CA GLY A 228 7.06 -14.91 -23.62
C GLY A 228 7.80 -16.25 -23.49
N THR A 229 7.18 -17.38 -23.86
CA THR A 229 7.55 -18.80 -23.56
C THR A 229 8.93 -19.31 -24.04
N THR A 230 9.89 -18.43 -24.32
CA THR A 230 11.28 -18.77 -24.68
C THR A 230 12.33 -18.16 -23.76
N LEU A 231 11.93 -17.56 -22.62
CA LEU A 231 12.88 -17.00 -21.66
C LEU A 231 13.64 -18.12 -20.91
N PRO A 232 14.98 -17.99 -20.72
CA PRO A 232 15.73 -18.90 -19.85
C PRO A 232 15.13 -18.92 -18.43
N GLN A 233 15.25 -20.05 -17.72
CA GLN A 233 14.66 -20.23 -16.38
C GLN A 233 14.99 -19.09 -15.40
N GLU A 234 16.23 -18.59 -15.41
CA GLU A 234 16.66 -17.46 -14.56
C GLU A 234 15.85 -16.18 -14.81
N HIS A 235 15.38 -15.98 -16.03
CA HIS A 235 14.52 -14.86 -16.39
C HIS A 235 13.08 -15.09 -15.93
N ALA A 236 12.62 -16.34 -15.86
CA ALA A 236 11.28 -16.66 -15.37
C ALA A 236 11.13 -16.28 -13.88
N GLU A 237 12.14 -16.57 -13.06
CA GLU A 237 12.16 -16.17 -11.64
C GLU A 237 12.16 -14.64 -11.47
N LEU A 238 13.01 -13.95 -12.23
CA LEU A 238 13.02 -12.47 -12.27
C LEU A 238 11.63 -11.94 -12.63
N MET A 239 11.03 -12.52 -13.66
CA MET A 239 9.71 -12.14 -14.11
C MET A 239 8.68 -12.33 -13.00
N THR A 240 8.69 -13.43 -12.25
CA THR A 240 7.81 -13.62 -11.08
C THR A 240 7.93 -12.47 -10.07
N VAL A 241 9.15 -12.08 -9.72
CA VAL A 241 9.39 -10.98 -8.77
C VAL A 241 8.88 -9.64 -9.34
N LEU A 242 9.20 -9.34 -10.60
CA LEU A 242 8.73 -8.12 -11.26
C LEU A 242 7.21 -8.09 -11.41
N MET A 243 6.60 -9.25 -11.62
CA MET A 243 5.15 -9.36 -11.71
C MET A 243 4.52 -9.04 -10.36
N LYS A 244 5.11 -9.50 -9.26
CA LYS A 244 4.67 -9.10 -7.91
C LYS A 244 4.85 -7.61 -7.67
N VAL A 245 5.95 -7.02 -8.12
CA VAL A 245 6.16 -5.56 -8.09
C VAL A 245 5.07 -4.82 -8.88
N LEU A 246 4.75 -5.29 -10.09
CA LEU A 246 3.70 -4.72 -10.94
C LEU A 246 2.31 -4.90 -10.35
N GLU A 247 2.05 -6.07 -9.73
CA GLU A 247 0.81 -6.36 -9.03
C GLU A 247 0.58 -5.39 -7.88
N GLU A 248 1.65 -4.97 -7.18
CA GLU A 248 1.62 -4.04 -6.04
C GLU A 248 1.71 -2.55 -6.43
N HIS A 249 2.09 -2.24 -7.67
CA HIS A 249 2.21 -0.86 -8.13
C HIS A 249 0.83 -0.20 -8.29
N ARG A 250 0.60 0.96 -7.70
CA ARG A 250 -0.75 1.57 -7.68
C ARG A 250 -1.11 2.33 -8.95
N GLU A 251 -0.16 3.01 -9.59
CA GLU A 251 -0.43 3.94 -10.68
C GLU A 251 -0.77 3.23 -12.00
N ASP A 252 -2.05 3.28 -12.41
CA ASP A 252 -2.56 2.60 -13.63
C ASP A 252 -1.83 3.04 -14.90
N CYS A 253 -1.51 4.34 -15.02
CA CYS A 253 -0.97 4.90 -16.26
C CYS A 253 0.44 4.39 -16.63
N TYR A 254 1.16 3.82 -15.66
CA TYR A 254 2.50 3.26 -15.84
C TYR A 254 2.52 1.75 -15.97
N PHE A 255 1.47 1.08 -15.48
CA PHE A 255 1.39 -0.38 -15.54
C PHE A 255 1.48 -0.90 -16.98
N ASP A 256 0.67 -0.37 -17.90
CA ASP A 256 0.68 -0.82 -19.29
C ASP A 256 2.02 -0.47 -19.98
N GLN A 257 2.62 0.69 -19.69
CA GLN A 257 3.93 1.06 -20.25
C GLN A 257 5.05 0.12 -19.79
N LEU A 258 5.09 -0.23 -18.50
CA LEU A 258 6.08 -1.14 -17.95
C LEU A 258 5.86 -2.57 -18.47
N LEU A 259 4.61 -3.00 -18.57
CA LEU A 259 4.27 -4.30 -19.14
C LEU A 259 4.74 -4.40 -20.59
N GLU A 260 4.53 -3.37 -21.41
CA GLU A 260 5.03 -3.32 -22.79
C GLU A 260 6.57 -3.24 -22.86
N ALA A 261 7.23 -2.48 -21.97
CA ALA A 261 8.69 -2.43 -21.87
C ALA A 261 9.30 -3.81 -21.53
N ILE A 262 8.63 -4.56 -20.65
CA ILE A 262 9.04 -5.92 -20.29
C ILE A 262 8.78 -6.89 -21.45
N LYS A 263 7.60 -6.85 -22.09
CA LYS A 263 7.25 -7.69 -23.24
C LYS A 263 8.22 -7.51 -24.40
N SER A 264 8.59 -6.27 -24.69
CA SER A 264 9.54 -5.94 -25.76
C SER A 264 10.97 -6.36 -25.45
N LYS A 265 11.25 -6.93 -24.26
CA LYS A 265 12.59 -7.28 -23.76
C LYS A 265 13.56 -6.08 -23.77
N LEU A 266 13.03 -4.86 -23.82
CA LEU A 266 13.81 -3.64 -23.86
C LEU A 266 14.25 -3.18 -22.48
N LEU A 267 13.71 -3.77 -21.41
CA LEU A 267 13.99 -3.29 -20.07
C LEU A 267 15.28 -3.86 -19.48
N PHE A 268 15.61 -5.12 -19.80
CA PHE A 268 16.77 -5.80 -19.21
C PHE A 268 17.80 -6.19 -20.24
N ASP A 269 19.06 -6.02 -19.87
CA ASP A 269 20.19 -6.52 -20.63
C ASP A 269 20.67 -7.86 -20.02
N PRO A 270 20.38 -9.00 -20.69
CA PRO A 270 20.80 -10.32 -20.19
C PRO A 270 22.33 -10.46 -20.14
N GLN A 271 23.09 -9.72 -20.96
CA GLN A 271 24.54 -9.82 -21.01
C GLN A 271 25.21 -9.33 -19.71
N PHE A 272 24.57 -8.38 -19.01
CA PHE A 272 25.09 -7.80 -17.77
C PHE A 272 24.33 -8.26 -16.52
N THR A 273 23.39 -9.20 -16.68
CA THR A 273 22.70 -9.87 -15.57
C THR A 273 23.65 -10.88 -14.92
N ARG A 274 23.72 -10.89 -13.58
CA ARG A 274 24.74 -11.63 -12.83
C ARG A 274 24.21 -12.21 -11.53
N LEU A 275 24.71 -13.40 -11.19
CA LEU A 275 24.64 -13.96 -9.84
C LEU A 275 25.97 -13.69 -9.12
N TYR A 276 25.91 -13.05 -7.96
CA TYR A 276 27.11 -12.73 -7.19
C TYR A 276 27.35 -13.79 -6.12
N SER A 277 28.43 -14.55 -6.29
CA SER A 277 28.85 -15.56 -5.30
C SER A 277 29.19 -14.95 -3.93
N PHE A 278 29.19 -15.79 -2.89
CA PHE A 278 29.43 -15.36 -1.50
C PHE A 278 30.85 -14.87 -1.21
N ASN A 279 31.84 -15.25 -2.01
CA ASN A 279 33.24 -14.93 -1.73
C ASN A 279 33.49 -13.42 -1.85
N PRO A 280 33.79 -12.68 -0.76
CA PRO A 280 33.98 -11.22 -0.86
C PRO A 280 35.06 -10.86 -1.87
N ALA A 281 34.83 -9.78 -2.62
CA ALA A 281 35.78 -9.28 -3.61
C ALA A 281 35.63 -7.77 -3.79
N CYS A 282 36.75 -7.08 -4.01
CA CYS A 282 36.77 -5.70 -4.49
C CYS A 282 37.10 -5.70 -5.98
N TYR A 283 36.21 -5.17 -6.81
CA TYR A 283 36.38 -5.05 -8.26
C TYR A 283 37.22 -3.82 -8.68
N GLY A 284 37.98 -3.27 -7.74
CA GLY A 284 38.81 -2.09 -7.91
C GLY A 284 38.04 -0.80 -7.69
N GLN A 285 38.56 0.28 -8.28
CA GLN A 285 38.01 1.62 -8.14
C GLN A 285 37.03 1.94 -9.27
N ARG A 286 35.95 2.66 -8.95
CA ARG A 286 34.98 3.26 -9.89
C ARG A 286 34.70 4.67 -9.42
N GLY A 287 34.98 5.66 -10.25
CA GLY A 287 34.84 7.07 -9.87
C GLY A 287 35.71 7.51 -8.69
N GLY A 288 36.80 6.78 -8.40
CA GLY A 288 37.66 7.03 -7.24
C GLY A 288 37.20 6.36 -5.94
N TYR A 289 36.15 5.55 -5.96
CA TYR A 289 35.65 4.80 -4.81
C TYR A 289 35.71 3.28 -5.04
N PRO A 290 35.95 2.47 -4.00
CA PRO A 290 36.00 1.02 -4.13
C PRO A 290 34.63 0.48 -4.54
N TYR A 291 34.62 -0.45 -5.50
CA TYR A 291 33.42 -1.22 -5.86
C TYR A 291 33.52 -2.62 -5.27
N PHE A 292 32.81 -2.84 -4.17
CA PHE A 292 32.69 -4.14 -3.54
C PHE A 292 31.62 -4.99 -4.21
N LYS A 293 31.92 -6.28 -4.38
CA LYS A 293 30.96 -7.24 -4.92
C LYS A 293 29.77 -7.39 -3.96
N PRO A 294 28.52 -7.26 -4.44
CA PRO A 294 27.33 -7.46 -3.61
C PRO A 294 27.06 -8.96 -3.44
N CYS A 295 27.82 -9.61 -2.55
CA CYS A 295 27.73 -11.04 -2.28
C CYS A 295 26.32 -11.47 -1.86
N GLY A 296 25.79 -12.55 -2.44
CA GLY A 296 24.46 -13.05 -2.09
C GLY A 296 23.31 -12.26 -2.71
N TRP A 297 23.58 -11.58 -3.82
CA TRP A 297 22.59 -10.85 -4.60
C TRP A 297 22.56 -11.31 -6.05
N ARG A 298 21.38 -11.23 -6.65
CA ARG A 298 21.17 -11.32 -8.09
C ARG A 298 21.04 -9.91 -8.65
N ARG A 299 21.74 -9.60 -9.73
CA ARG A 299 21.60 -8.34 -10.48
C ARG A 299 20.93 -8.58 -11.80
N CYS A 300 19.86 -7.86 -12.04
CA CYS A 300 19.15 -7.79 -13.30
C CYS A 300 19.50 -6.44 -13.96
N SER A 301 20.39 -6.48 -14.95
CA SER A 301 20.85 -5.25 -15.60
C SER A 301 19.73 -4.62 -16.37
N LEU A 302 19.57 -3.30 -16.26
CA LEU A 302 18.71 -2.59 -17.20
C LEU A 302 19.42 -2.37 -18.53
N ALA A 303 18.66 -2.37 -19.61
CA ALA A 303 19.14 -1.85 -20.88
C ALA A 303 19.00 -0.33 -20.87
N ILE A 304 20.14 0.36 -20.83
CA ILE A 304 20.20 1.82 -20.70
C ILE A 304 20.90 2.38 -21.91
N ASP A 305 20.28 3.38 -22.51
CA ASP A 305 20.88 4.13 -23.58
C ASP A 305 22.18 4.77 -23.11
N LYS A 306 23.26 4.58 -23.90
CA LYS A 306 24.57 5.19 -23.66
C LYS A 306 25.19 4.79 -22.32
N PHE A 307 25.01 3.54 -21.91
CA PHE A 307 25.59 2.99 -20.67
C PHE A 307 27.10 3.28 -20.51
N GLU A 308 27.83 3.37 -21.63
CA GLU A 308 29.25 3.69 -21.69
C GLU A 308 29.60 5.02 -21.02
N GLU A 309 28.69 6.01 -21.05
CA GLU A 309 28.87 7.33 -20.41
C GLU A 309 29.00 7.22 -18.88
N TYR A 310 28.40 6.17 -18.30
CA TYR A 310 28.37 5.92 -16.86
C TYR A 310 29.40 4.88 -16.40
N SER A 311 30.15 4.27 -17.33
CA SER A 311 31.04 3.14 -17.04
C SER A 311 32.09 3.47 -15.96
N GLY A 312 32.59 4.71 -15.96
CA GLY A 312 33.56 5.23 -14.99
C GLY A 312 32.97 5.83 -13.71
N TRP A 313 31.64 5.94 -13.60
CA TRP A 313 30.96 6.49 -12.42
C TRP A 313 31.00 5.52 -11.23
N CYS A 314 30.89 6.07 -10.03
CA CYS A 314 30.82 5.31 -8.78
C CYS A 314 29.63 4.35 -8.80
N ILE A 315 29.75 3.23 -8.11
CA ILE A 315 28.61 2.32 -7.86
C ILE A 315 28.02 2.66 -6.50
N ALA A 316 26.69 2.79 -6.45
CA ALA A 316 25.93 2.93 -5.22
C ALA A 316 24.60 2.17 -5.32
N TYR A 317 23.85 2.16 -4.23
CA TYR A 317 22.61 1.41 -4.07
C TYR A 317 21.54 2.28 -3.42
N HIS A 318 20.31 2.18 -3.89
CA HIS A 318 19.15 2.87 -3.33
C HIS A 318 18.12 1.86 -2.85
N GLY A 319 17.85 1.86 -1.54
CA GLY A 319 16.73 1.12 -0.96
C GLY A 319 15.44 1.89 -1.19
N THR A 320 14.38 1.20 -1.60
CA THR A 320 13.05 1.79 -1.75
C THR A 320 11.96 0.74 -1.48
N SER A 321 10.73 1.18 -1.22
CA SER A 321 9.59 0.26 -1.14
C SER A 321 9.29 -0.36 -2.50
N CYS A 322 8.80 -1.60 -2.51
CA CYS A 322 8.48 -2.32 -3.75
C CYS A 322 7.50 -1.55 -4.65
N GLN A 323 6.61 -0.74 -4.05
CA GLN A 323 5.63 0.09 -4.77
C GLN A 323 6.29 1.15 -5.67
N ASN A 324 7.49 1.61 -5.30
CA ASN A 324 8.24 2.65 -6.03
C ASN A 324 9.20 2.07 -7.08
N VAL A 325 9.52 0.77 -7.02
CA VAL A 325 10.48 0.16 -7.95
C VAL A 325 10.01 0.33 -9.39
N ALA A 326 8.75 0.05 -9.69
CA ALA A 326 8.18 0.18 -11.02
C ALA A 326 8.26 1.62 -11.57
N SER A 327 7.93 2.63 -10.76
CA SER A 327 8.00 4.03 -11.20
C SER A 327 9.43 4.47 -11.46
N ILE A 328 10.39 4.06 -10.62
CA ILE A 328 11.80 4.36 -10.79
C ILE A 328 12.39 3.63 -12.01
N MET A 329 11.98 2.39 -12.28
CA MET A 329 12.40 1.66 -13.48
C MET A 329 12.01 2.39 -14.76
N LEU A 330 10.83 3.01 -14.79
CA LEU A 330 10.35 3.74 -15.97
C LEU A 330 10.91 5.16 -16.10
N ARG A 331 11.07 5.85 -14.96
CA ARG A 331 11.30 7.31 -14.95
C ARG A 331 12.67 7.72 -14.41
N GLY A 332 13.49 6.74 -14.00
CA GLY A 332 14.73 6.97 -13.29
C GLY A 332 14.51 7.42 -11.84
N LEU A 333 15.61 7.58 -11.10
CA LEU A 333 15.57 8.16 -9.76
C LEU A 333 15.28 9.66 -9.84
N ARG A 334 14.42 10.12 -8.94
CA ARG A 334 13.97 11.52 -8.88
C ARG A 334 14.04 12.04 -7.46
N ARG A 335 14.13 13.35 -7.35
CA ARG A 335 14.12 14.02 -6.05
C ARG A 335 12.73 13.95 -5.42
N PRO A 336 12.65 13.87 -4.10
CA PRO A 336 11.42 14.15 -3.37
C PRO A 336 10.80 15.50 -3.80
N GLY A 337 9.49 15.50 -3.99
CA GLY A 337 8.70 16.65 -4.45
C GLY A 337 8.76 16.94 -5.96
N ASP A 338 9.69 16.34 -6.73
CA ASP A 338 9.64 16.47 -8.19
C ASP A 338 8.53 15.57 -8.76
N GLN A 339 7.68 16.13 -9.63
CA GLN A 339 6.64 15.40 -10.37
C GLN A 339 5.76 14.48 -9.49
N GLY A 340 5.39 14.95 -8.29
CA GLY A 340 4.50 14.22 -7.37
C GLY A 340 5.18 13.13 -6.55
N VAL A 341 6.51 13.01 -6.56
CA VAL A 341 7.22 12.07 -5.68
C VAL A 341 7.00 12.46 -4.23
N CYS A 342 6.27 11.62 -3.48
CA CYS A 342 5.99 11.84 -2.07
C CYS A 342 7.28 11.86 -1.23
N VAL A 343 7.36 12.82 -0.30
CA VAL A 343 8.38 12.83 0.73
C VAL A 343 7.93 11.86 1.82
N ALA A 344 8.31 10.59 1.70
CA ALA A 344 7.84 9.56 2.63
C ALA A 344 8.38 9.83 4.03
N HIS A 345 9.71 9.90 4.22
CA HIS A 345 10.38 10.26 5.47
C HIS A 345 11.84 10.69 5.18
N GLY A 346 12.54 11.22 6.21
CA GLY A 346 14.00 11.24 6.24
C GLY A 346 14.65 12.11 5.16
N GLN A 347 14.93 13.37 5.50
CA GLN A 347 15.84 14.24 4.75
C GLN A 347 17.03 14.61 5.65
N ALA A 348 17.56 13.62 6.36
CA ALA A 348 18.66 13.79 7.30
C ALA A 348 19.89 14.34 6.57
N TYR A 349 20.48 15.40 7.11
CA TYR A 349 21.61 16.12 6.51
C TYR A 349 21.33 16.81 5.16
N SER A 350 20.14 16.67 4.57
CA SER A 350 19.73 17.40 3.38
C SER A 350 19.43 18.85 3.75
N THR A 351 20.04 19.78 3.04
CA THR A 351 19.74 21.21 3.16
C THR A 351 18.56 21.62 2.27
N SER A 352 18.31 20.89 1.18
CA SER A 352 17.23 21.17 0.23
C SER A 352 15.90 20.52 0.63
N HIS A 353 15.94 19.51 1.52
CA HIS A 353 14.85 18.57 1.80
C HIS A 353 14.34 17.83 0.57
N ARG A 354 15.18 17.71 -0.46
CA ARG A 354 14.86 17.09 -1.76
C ARG A 354 16.00 16.25 -2.29
N THR A 355 16.85 15.75 -1.40
CA THR A 355 18.06 15.02 -1.75
C THR A 355 17.73 13.57 -2.13
N ILE A 356 18.42 13.05 -3.14
CA ILE A 356 18.42 11.62 -3.46
C ILE A 356 19.47 10.95 -2.59
N TYR A 357 19.05 9.96 -1.80
CA TYR A 357 19.92 9.18 -0.93
C TYR A 357 20.33 7.89 -1.61
N VAL A 358 21.62 7.63 -1.69
CA VAL A 358 22.16 6.33 -2.09
C VAL A 358 23.25 5.91 -1.11
N SER A 359 23.68 4.65 -1.16
CA SER A 359 24.73 4.12 -0.30
C SER A 359 25.74 3.32 -1.12
N PRO A 360 27.06 3.43 -0.85
CA PRO A 360 28.03 2.50 -1.43
C PRO A 360 27.93 1.08 -0.84
N ALA A 361 27.22 0.91 0.28
CA ALA A 361 27.03 -0.36 0.97
C ALA A 361 25.64 -0.94 0.63
N ILE A 362 25.61 -2.07 -0.08
CA ILE A 362 24.33 -2.69 -0.44
C ILE A 362 23.58 -3.18 0.81
N GLU A 363 24.27 -3.67 1.84
CA GLU A 363 23.60 -4.14 3.06
C GLU A 363 22.96 -2.98 3.84
N TYR A 364 23.53 -1.77 3.75
CA TYR A 364 22.91 -0.56 4.30
C TYR A 364 21.67 -0.15 3.50
N ALA A 365 21.79 -0.05 2.17
CA ALA A 365 20.67 0.28 1.30
C ALA A 365 19.54 -0.77 1.37
N ALA A 366 19.90 -2.03 1.59
CA ALA A 366 18.98 -3.16 1.78
C ALA A 366 18.43 -3.27 3.20
N PHE A 367 18.67 -2.30 4.09
CA PHE A 367 18.09 -2.40 5.42
C PHE A 367 16.56 -2.35 5.33
N PRO A 368 15.79 -3.15 6.10
CA PRO A 368 14.35 -3.28 5.87
C PRO A 368 13.51 -2.01 6.03
N VAL A 369 14.04 -0.97 6.68
CA VAL A 369 13.41 0.37 6.74
C VAL A 369 13.48 1.09 5.39
N TYR A 370 14.48 0.81 4.56
CA TYR A 370 14.65 1.40 3.24
C TYR A 370 14.15 0.49 2.12
N ALA A 371 14.44 -0.81 2.21
CA ALA A 371 14.06 -1.81 1.22
C ALA A 371 13.14 -2.86 1.85
N GLU A 372 11.84 -2.62 1.75
CA GLU A 372 10.82 -3.50 2.33
C GLU A 372 10.81 -4.88 1.64
N PHE A 373 10.40 -5.90 2.40
CA PHE A 373 10.17 -7.24 1.86
C PHE A 373 8.87 -7.26 1.08
N LEU A 374 8.91 -7.87 -0.10
CA LEU A 374 7.77 -8.18 -0.95
C LEU A 374 7.50 -9.68 -0.82
N GLU A 375 6.36 -10.06 -0.24
CA GLU A 375 5.96 -11.47 -0.22
C GLU A 375 5.57 -11.91 -1.64
N ILE A 376 6.35 -12.82 -2.20
CA ILE A 376 6.15 -13.34 -3.56
C ILE A 376 5.30 -14.63 -3.54
N GLU A 377 5.48 -15.45 -2.50
CA GLU A 377 4.65 -16.61 -2.17
C GLU A 377 4.55 -16.74 -0.64
N THR A 378 3.67 -17.61 -0.13
CA THR A 378 3.51 -17.81 1.31
C THR A 378 4.83 -18.22 1.95
N ASN A 379 5.30 -17.41 2.90
CA ASN A 379 6.61 -17.58 3.56
C ASN A 379 7.82 -17.51 2.61
N HIS A 380 7.70 -16.80 1.48
CA HIS A 380 8.78 -16.55 0.53
C HIS A 380 8.74 -15.08 0.13
N TRP A 381 9.83 -14.38 0.43
CA TRP A 381 9.92 -12.94 0.22
C TRP A 381 11.06 -12.61 -0.72
N ALA A 382 10.93 -11.49 -1.42
CA ALA A 382 12.00 -10.83 -2.15
C ALA A 382 12.27 -9.45 -1.54
N GLN A 383 13.52 -9.03 -1.57
CA GLN A 383 13.93 -7.67 -1.27
C GLN A 383 14.61 -7.07 -2.48
N LEU A 384 14.28 -5.82 -2.76
CA LEU A 384 14.65 -5.12 -3.97
C LEU A 384 15.48 -3.89 -3.63
N VAL A 385 16.62 -3.75 -4.29
CA VAL A 385 17.51 -2.60 -4.16
C VAL A 385 17.91 -2.13 -5.56
N LEU A 386 18.02 -0.82 -5.76
CA LEU A 386 18.37 -0.26 -7.05
C LEU A 386 19.88 0.00 -7.12
N GLU A 387 20.61 -0.70 -7.99
CA GLU A 387 22.00 -0.39 -8.30
C GLU A 387 22.07 0.87 -9.18
N CYS A 388 22.86 1.83 -8.74
CA CYS A 388 22.99 3.14 -9.34
C CYS A 388 24.44 3.44 -9.74
N ARG A 389 24.60 4.21 -10.81
CA ARG A 389 25.84 4.90 -11.15
C ARG A 389 25.74 6.34 -10.67
N VAL A 390 26.76 6.81 -9.95
CA VAL A 390 26.78 8.17 -9.39
C VAL A 390 27.99 8.93 -9.93
N ARG A 391 27.77 10.15 -10.43
CA ARG A 391 28.85 10.97 -11.00
C ARG A 391 29.91 11.24 -9.91
N PRO A 392 31.21 11.04 -10.20
CA PRO A 392 32.25 11.35 -9.24
C PRO A 392 32.22 12.83 -8.84
N GLY A 393 32.23 13.11 -7.53
CA GLY A 393 32.24 14.46 -6.98
C GLY A 393 30.88 15.18 -6.94
N SER A 394 29.78 14.53 -7.34
CA SER A 394 28.43 15.12 -7.31
C SER A 394 27.65 14.86 -6.02
N PHE A 395 28.26 14.22 -5.04
CA PHE A 395 27.60 13.79 -3.81
C PHE A 395 28.36 14.22 -2.56
N VAL A 396 27.63 14.31 -1.45
CA VAL A 396 28.19 14.55 -0.12
C VAL A 396 28.12 13.25 0.69
N VAL A 397 29.24 12.84 1.26
CA VAL A 397 29.33 11.66 2.13
C VAL A 397 28.86 12.02 3.55
N LYS A 398 28.02 11.15 4.13
CA LYS A 398 27.46 11.28 5.48
C LYS A 398 27.47 9.93 6.23
N PRO A 399 27.44 9.98 7.57
CA PRO A 399 27.17 8.79 8.39
C PRO A 399 25.79 8.22 8.12
N GLY A 400 25.63 6.91 8.31
CA GLY A 400 24.33 6.25 8.22
C GLY A 400 23.30 6.85 9.20
N SER A 401 22.11 7.18 8.69
CA SER A 401 21.00 7.74 9.47
C SER A 401 20.17 6.72 10.25
N LEU A 402 20.34 5.41 10.03
CA LEU A 402 19.62 4.35 10.79
C LEU A 402 19.90 4.37 12.30
N GLY A 403 21.03 4.95 12.72
CA GLY A 403 21.39 5.20 14.12
C GLY A 403 21.29 3.98 15.06
N ASN A 404 21.31 4.24 16.37
CA ASN A 404 21.26 3.19 17.41
C ASN A 404 19.87 2.54 17.56
N LYS A 405 18.86 3.00 16.81
CA LYS A 405 17.47 2.59 17.00
C LYS A 405 17.19 1.22 16.39
N TYR A 406 17.76 0.97 15.21
CA TYR A 406 17.42 -0.20 14.41
C TYR A 406 18.59 -1.17 14.22
N TRP A 407 19.82 -0.73 14.53
CA TRP A 407 21.02 -1.54 14.41
C TRP A 407 21.95 -1.31 15.60
N PRO A 408 22.63 -2.36 16.12
CA PRO A 408 23.56 -2.19 17.22
C PRO A 408 24.74 -1.26 16.82
N PRO A 409 25.00 -0.18 17.58
CA PRO A 409 25.99 0.83 17.18
C PRO A 409 27.43 0.33 17.09
N HIS A 410 27.72 -0.76 17.80
CA HIS A 410 29.05 -1.36 17.84
C HIS A 410 29.29 -2.34 16.69
N LEU A 411 28.28 -2.63 15.85
CA LEU A 411 28.39 -3.54 14.72
C LEU A 411 28.40 -2.77 13.39
N ARG A 412 29.25 -3.20 12.48
CA ARG A 412 29.24 -2.75 11.08
C ARG A 412 28.00 -3.31 10.38
N MET A 413 27.35 -2.49 9.56
CA MET A 413 26.23 -2.97 8.74
C MET A 413 26.69 -3.78 7.54
N ASP A 414 27.84 -3.42 6.96
CA ASP A 414 28.44 -4.06 5.80
C ASP A 414 29.91 -4.37 6.08
N GLN A 415 30.31 -5.63 5.88
CA GLN A 415 31.67 -6.11 6.16
C GLN A 415 32.76 -5.41 5.33
N ASN A 416 32.38 -4.81 4.19
CA ASN A 416 33.33 -4.14 3.30
C ASN A 416 33.71 -2.73 3.79
N PHE A 417 33.04 -2.22 4.82
CA PHE A 417 33.26 -0.88 5.36
C PHE A 417 33.76 -1.00 6.79
N GLU A 418 34.83 -0.28 7.12
CA GLU A 418 35.42 -0.34 8.46
C GLU A 418 34.50 0.25 9.54
N THR A 419 33.71 1.26 9.17
CA THR A 419 32.80 1.96 10.09
C THR A 419 31.49 2.31 9.39
N ASN A 420 30.49 2.75 10.17
CA ASN A 420 29.20 3.21 9.65
C ASN A 420 29.18 4.73 9.30
N SER A 421 30.34 5.40 9.26
CA SER A 421 30.43 6.87 9.13
C SER A 421 30.36 7.39 7.69
N GLU A 422 30.43 6.52 6.69
CA GLU A 422 30.48 6.88 5.26
C GLU A 422 29.46 6.09 4.42
N LEU A 423 28.32 5.73 5.03
CA LEU A 423 27.31 4.87 4.41
C LEU A 423 26.24 5.62 3.61
N GLU A 424 26.13 6.94 3.70
CA GLU A 424 25.13 7.70 2.94
C GLU A 424 25.78 8.71 2.00
N TRP A 425 25.33 8.71 0.75
CA TRP A 425 25.69 9.67 -0.28
C TRP A 425 24.46 10.49 -0.66
N LEU A 426 24.60 11.80 -0.52
CA LEU A 426 23.54 12.78 -0.76
C LEU A 426 23.75 13.46 -2.12
N ILE A 427 22.79 13.29 -3.03
CA ILE A 427 22.85 13.79 -4.42
C ILE A 427 21.72 14.80 -4.65
N GLU A 428 22.07 16.00 -5.09
CA GLU A 428 21.11 17.11 -5.30
C GLU A 428 20.59 17.23 -6.74
N ALA A 429 21.33 16.70 -7.71
CA ALA A 429 21.00 16.79 -9.13
C ALA A 429 20.62 15.39 -9.66
N PRO A 430 19.38 15.19 -10.17
CA PRO A 430 18.95 13.88 -10.66
C PRO A 430 19.79 13.38 -11.85
N GLU A 431 20.36 14.27 -12.67
CA GLU A 431 21.26 13.94 -13.78
C GLU A 431 22.62 13.38 -13.34
N ASP A 432 22.93 13.42 -12.04
CA ASP A 432 24.16 12.89 -11.45
C ASP A 432 24.00 11.48 -10.90
N VAL A 433 22.84 10.86 -11.11
CA VAL A 433 22.55 9.48 -10.77
C VAL A 433 21.81 8.78 -11.89
N ALA A 434 22.30 7.60 -12.30
CA ALA A 434 21.64 6.74 -13.25
C ALA A 434 21.29 5.41 -12.58
N PHE A 435 20.03 5.00 -12.62
CA PHE A 435 19.61 3.67 -12.17
C PHE A 435 20.03 2.64 -13.23
N THR A 436 20.84 1.64 -12.85
CA THR A 436 21.51 0.73 -13.80
C THR A 436 21.20 -0.76 -13.66
N GLY A 437 20.61 -1.18 -12.56
CA GLY A 437 20.23 -2.59 -12.37
C GLY A 437 19.38 -2.80 -11.15
N LEU A 438 18.44 -3.74 -11.22
CA LEU A 438 17.66 -4.18 -10.09
C LEU A 438 18.41 -5.30 -9.36
N MET A 439 18.69 -5.09 -8.08
CA MET A 439 19.29 -6.07 -7.18
C MET A 439 18.18 -6.82 -6.44
N ILE A 440 18.25 -8.14 -6.43
CA ILE A 440 17.25 -9.03 -5.83
C ILE A 440 17.94 -9.97 -4.85
N ARG A 441 17.32 -10.10 -3.67
CA ARG A 441 17.64 -11.12 -2.67
C ARG A 441 16.34 -11.76 -2.20
N GLU A 442 16.31 -13.07 -2.09
CA GLU A 442 15.13 -13.80 -1.63
C GLU A 442 15.32 -14.39 -0.23
N PHE A 443 14.22 -14.64 0.47
CA PHE A 443 14.16 -15.10 1.86
C PHE A 443 13.08 -16.16 2.06
N GLY A 444 13.25 -16.99 3.09
CA GLY A 444 12.33 -18.07 3.43
C GLY A 444 12.78 -19.42 2.88
N ASP A 445 12.01 -20.47 3.19
CA ASP A 445 12.40 -21.87 2.94
C ASP A 445 12.71 -22.17 1.47
N ALA A 446 11.99 -21.48 0.57
CA ALA A 446 12.11 -21.60 -0.89
C ALA A 446 13.29 -20.82 -1.48
N ALA A 447 13.95 -19.93 -0.72
CA ALA A 447 15.09 -19.18 -1.23
C ALA A 447 16.28 -20.11 -1.52
N SER A 448 16.93 -19.91 -2.66
CA SER A 448 18.10 -20.70 -3.04
C SER A 448 19.29 -20.43 -2.12
N GLU A 449 19.69 -21.43 -1.33
CA GLU A 449 20.86 -21.36 -0.45
C GLU A 449 22.17 -21.14 -1.22
N GLU A 450 22.28 -21.72 -2.41
CA GLU A 450 23.45 -21.58 -3.27
C GLU A 450 23.64 -20.12 -3.73
N VAL A 451 22.54 -19.42 -3.96
CA VAL A 451 22.55 -18.04 -4.49
C VAL A 451 22.54 -17.00 -3.38
N TYR A 452 21.71 -17.19 -2.36
CA TYR A 452 21.41 -16.20 -1.32
C TYR A 452 21.94 -16.57 0.09
N GLY A 453 22.50 -17.77 0.24
CA GLY A 453 23.18 -18.23 1.44
C GLY A 453 22.21 -18.89 2.42
N SER A 454 22.75 -19.58 3.42
CA SER A 454 21.93 -20.36 4.36
C SER A 454 21.14 -19.49 5.34
N LEU A 455 21.61 -18.26 5.62
CA LEU A 455 20.98 -17.38 6.60
C LEU A 455 19.62 -16.86 6.11
N VAL A 456 19.44 -16.62 4.81
CA VAL A 456 18.15 -16.08 4.29
C VAL A 456 17.01 -17.10 4.39
N ARG A 457 17.33 -18.39 4.42
CA ARG A 457 16.35 -19.47 4.58
C ARG A 457 15.83 -19.61 6.01
N GLN A 458 16.53 -19.00 6.97
CA GLN A 458 16.12 -18.99 8.37
C GLN A 458 15.08 -17.91 8.67
N VAL A 459 14.78 -17.04 7.70
CA VAL A 459 13.74 -16.02 7.86
C VAL A 459 12.38 -16.68 7.76
N THR A 460 11.55 -16.45 8.78
CA THR A 460 10.15 -16.85 8.83
C THR A 460 9.28 -15.61 9.02
N VAL A 461 7.97 -15.78 9.21
CA VAL A 461 7.10 -14.64 9.56
C VAL A 461 7.48 -14.06 10.94
N GLY A 462 7.95 -14.90 11.87
CA GLY A 462 8.22 -14.49 13.25
C GLY A 462 7.01 -13.89 13.97
N SER A 463 7.22 -13.36 15.17
CA SER A 463 6.18 -12.62 15.93
C SER A 463 6.12 -11.13 15.59
N HIS A 464 7.15 -10.60 14.93
CA HIS A 464 7.30 -9.17 14.61
C HIS A 464 7.50 -8.92 13.10
N GLY A 465 7.23 -9.93 12.27
CA GLY A 465 7.44 -9.88 10.82
C GLY A 465 8.82 -10.34 10.36
N PRO A 466 8.94 -10.73 9.08
CA PRO A 466 10.18 -11.28 8.50
C PRO A 466 11.32 -10.27 8.47
N GLN A 467 11.02 -8.98 8.34
CA GLN A 467 12.02 -7.90 8.35
C GLN A 467 12.74 -7.79 9.70
N PHE A 468 11.99 -7.93 10.80
CA PHE A 468 12.55 -7.88 12.14
C PHE A 468 13.41 -9.12 12.41
N GLU A 469 12.92 -10.30 12.01
CA GLU A 469 13.67 -11.54 12.12
C GLU A 469 14.98 -11.48 11.32
N TRP A 470 14.94 -11.00 10.07
CA TRP A 470 16.14 -10.81 9.25
C TRP A 470 17.16 -9.88 9.93
N THR A 471 16.70 -8.76 10.48
CA THR A 471 17.56 -7.80 11.19
C THR A 471 18.29 -8.48 12.36
N LYS A 472 17.56 -9.28 13.15
CA LYS A 472 18.13 -10.04 14.28
C LYS A 472 19.14 -11.08 13.81
N LEU A 473 18.80 -11.87 12.79
CA LEU A 473 19.68 -12.89 12.22
C LEU A 473 20.98 -12.27 11.69
N ARG A 474 20.89 -11.12 11.02
CA ARG A 474 22.05 -10.39 10.52
C ARG A 474 22.92 -9.81 11.63
N ALA A 475 22.32 -9.23 12.66
CA ALA A 475 23.09 -8.72 13.81
C ALA A 475 23.86 -9.86 14.49
N ALA A 476 23.21 -10.99 14.76
CA ALA A 476 23.83 -12.17 15.35
C ALA A 476 24.97 -12.73 14.49
N GLU A 477 24.80 -12.75 13.17
CA GLU A 477 25.84 -13.17 12.24
C GLU A 477 27.04 -12.20 12.25
N SER A 478 26.79 -10.88 12.27
CA SER A 478 27.86 -9.87 12.38
C SER A 478 28.63 -9.97 13.70
N GLU A 479 27.95 -10.25 14.82
CA GLU A 479 28.60 -10.52 16.11
C GLU A 479 29.50 -11.76 16.05
N ARG A 480 29.00 -12.86 15.48
CA ARG A 480 29.73 -14.11 15.31
C ARG A 480 30.98 -13.93 14.46
N LEU A 481 30.90 -13.10 13.41
CA LEU A 481 32.00 -12.76 12.52
C LEU A 481 32.90 -11.64 13.04
N GLN A 482 32.61 -11.09 14.22
CA GLN A 482 33.38 -10.04 14.89
C GLN A 482 33.50 -8.75 14.08
N TYR A 483 32.44 -8.35 13.40
CA TYR A 483 32.38 -7.12 12.61
C TYR A 483 32.10 -5.89 13.49
N TYR A 484 33.03 -5.57 14.38
CA TYR A 484 32.96 -4.44 15.31
C TYR A 484 33.41 -3.12 14.68
N VAL A 485 32.71 -2.02 14.96
CA VAL A 485 33.03 -0.64 14.47
C VAL A 485 34.29 -0.09 15.11
#